data_AF-A0A133U3Z0-F1
#
_entry.id   AF-A0A133U3Z0-F1
#
_cell.length_a   1.000
_cell.length_b   1.000
_cell.length_c   1.000
_cell.angle_alpha   90.00
_cell.angle_beta   90.00
_cell.angle_gamma   90.00
#
_symmetry.space_group_name_H-M   'P 1'
#
loop_
_entity.id
_entity.type
_entity.pdbx_description
1 polymer ?
#
loop_
_entity_poly.entity_id
_entity_poly.type
_entity_poly.pdbx_seq_one_letter_code
_entity_poly.pdbx_strand_id
1 'polypeptide(L)' 'MDNAYRNNDPVTIIYKDRKGTKTSRMIEPLKVETDPYSGVRRIESYCYLRHAERTFLLERIVDAIPADTELSVITKDSL' A
#
# COMPACT_ATOMS: atom_id res chain seq x y z
N MET A 1 -5.11 -14.19 -7.85
CA MET A 1 -4.57 -12.85 -7.53
C MET A 1 -5.74 -11.96 -7.16
N ASP A 2 -6.31 -12.14 -5.96
CA ASP A 2 -7.48 -11.38 -5.49
C ASP A 2 -7.58 -11.57 -3.97
N ASN A 3 -7.25 -10.54 -3.18
CA ASN A 3 -8.00 -10.17 -1.95
C ASN A 3 -7.39 -9.07 -1.07
N ALA A 4 -6.19 -8.54 -1.33
CA ALA A 4 -5.56 -7.56 -0.42
C ALA A 4 -6.35 -6.23 -0.27
N TYR A 5 -7.36 -5.98 -1.10
CA TYR A 5 -8.18 -4.78 -1.02
C TYR A 5 -9.33 -4.84 0.02
N ARG A 6 -9.64 -6.00 0.63
CA ARG A 6 -10.84 -6.14 1.48
C ARG A 6 -10.62 -6.15 3.00
N ASN A 7 -9.38 -6.24 3.47
CA ASN A 7 -9.11 -6.50 4.89
C ASN A 7 -8.49 -5.33 5.65
N ASN A 8 -8.18 -4.20 4.99
CA ASN A 8 -7.29 -3.16 5.54
C ASN A 8 -5.93 -3.71 5.99
N ASP A 9 -5.50 -4.86 5.43
CA ASP A 9 -4.20 -5.43 5.76
C ASP A 9 -3.09 -4.49 5.27
N PRO A 10 -2.00 -4.33 6.04
CA PRO A 10 -0.85 -3.56 5.58
C PRO A 10 -0.31 -4.09 4.25
N VAL A 11 -0.01 -3.17 3.34
CA VAL A 11 0.60 -3.46 2.03
C VAL A 11 1.88 -2.67 1.90
N THR A 12 2.93 -3.31 1.38
CA THR A 12 4.14 -2.60 0.99
C THR A 12 4.03 -2.15 -0.46
N ILE A 13 4.02 -0.84 -0.69
CA ILE A 13 4.02 -0.26 -2.03
C ILE A 13 5.41 0.21 -2.45
N ILE A 14 5.74 0.07 -3.73
CA ILE A 14 6.86 0.74 -4.37
C ILE A 14 6.34 2.01 -5.03
N TYR A 15 6.60 3.15 -4.39
CA TYR A 15 6.08 4.45 -4.84
C TYR A 15 7.15 5.25 -5.59
N LYS A 16 6.81 5.74 -6.78
CA LYS A 16 7.66 6.62 -7.60
C LYS A 16 7.29 8.08 -7.34
N ASP A 17 8.22 8.87 -6.83
CA ASP A 17 8.01 10.31 -6.63
C ASP A 17 8.05 11.11 -7.94
N ARG A 18 7.84 12.43 -7.86
CA ARG A 18 7.87 13.33 -9.02
C ARG A 18 9.22 13.40 -9.72
N LYS A 19 10.33 13.14 -9.02
CA LYS A 19 11.69 13.12 -9.58
C LYS A 19 12.05 11.75 -10.16
N GLY A 20 11.16 10.76 -10.02
CA GLY A 20 11.36 9.40 -10.47
C GLY A 20 12.02 8.49 -9.43
N THR A 21 12.32 8.98 -8.25
CA THR A 21 12.88 8.19 -7.15
C THR A 21 11.84 7.18 -6.68
N LYS A 22 12.23 5.90 -6.64
CA LYS A 22 11.39 4.84 -6.10
C LYS A 22 11.68 4.65 -4.62
N THR A 23 10.62 4.49 -3.83
CA THR A 23 10.74 4.24 -2.40
C THR A 23 9.74 3.18 -1.96
N SER A 24 10.16 2.29 -1.06
CA SER A 24 9.26 1.34 -0.40
C SER A 24 8.52 2.03 0.75
N ARG A 25 7.21 1.76 0.87
CA ARG A 25 6.34 2.27 1.93
C ARG A 25 5.39 1.16 2.36
N MET A 26 5.40 0.81 3.64
CA MET A 26 4.30 0.07 4.24
C MET A 26 3.16 1.05 4.53
N ILE A 27 1.96 0.71 4.05
CA ILE A 27 0.76 1.51 4.21
C ILE A 27 -0.39 0.63 4.66
N GLU A 28 -1.30 1.17 5.46
CA GLU A 28 -2.61 0.58 5.73
C GLU A 28 -3.66 1.29 4.87
N PRO A 29 -4.20 0.64 3.82
CA PRO A 29 -5.22 1.23 2.97
C PRO A 29 -6.49 1.60 3.75
N LEU A 30 -6.98 2.84 3.59
CA LEU A 30 -8.21 3.30 4.24
C LEU A 30 -9.33 3.51 3.21
N LYS A 31 -9.04 4.24 2.13
CA LYS A 31 -10.04 4.61 1.13
C LYS A 31 -9.41 4.80 -0.24
N VAL A 32 -10.10 4.36 -1.28
CA VAL A 32 -9.75 4.69 -2.67
C VAL A 32 -10.74 5.71 -3.19
N GLU A 33 -10.21 6.79 -3.76
CA GLU A 33 -11.00 7.87 -4.35
C GLU A 33 -10.64 8.04 -5.83
N THR A 34 -11.62 8.44 -6.61
CA THR A 34 -11.44 8.84 -8.02
C THR A 34 -11.93 10.27 -8.15
N ASP A 35 -11.05 11.15 -8.61
CA ASP A 35 -11.41 12.54 -8.92
C ASP A 35 -12.40 12.55 -10.11
N PRO A 36 -13.61 13.10 -9.96
CA PRO A 36 -14.66 12.98 -10.98
C PRO A 36 -14.39 13.82 -12.24
N TYR A 37 -13.46 14.78 -12.17
CA TYR A 37 -13.16 15.69 -13.29
C TYR A 37 -11.91 15.26 -14.06
N SER A 38 -10.87 14.83 -13.34
CA SER A 38 -9.59 14.44 -13.93
C SER A 38 -9.42 12.93 -14.11
N GLY A 39 -10.27 12.11 -13.46
CA GLY A 39 -10.15 10.65 -13.42
C GLY A 39 -8.97 10.14 -12.59
N VAL A 40 -8.19 11.04 -11.97
CA VAL A 40 -7.03 10.68 -11.16
C VAL A 40 -7.47 9.90 -9.93
N ARG A 41 -6.91 8.70 -9.76
CA ARG A 41 -7.20 7.84 -8.62
C ARG A 41 -6.17 8.02 -7.51
N ARG A 42 -6.66 8.06 -6.27
CA ARG A 42 -5.85 8.22 -5.06
C ARG A 42 -6.23 7.17 -4.04
N ILE A 43 -5.27 6.81 -3.18
CA ILE A 43 -5.50 5.98 -2.00
C ILE A 43 -5.11 6.78 -0.76
N GLU A 44 -6.04 6.95 0.15
CA GLU A 44 -5.79 7.41 1.51
C GLU A 44 -5.34 6.23 2.34
N SER A 45 -4.26 6.42 3.11
CA SER A 45 -3.65 5.34 3.87
C SER A 45 -2.89 5.85 5.08
N TYR A 46 -2.83 5.08 6.15
CA TYR A 46 -1.86 5.33 7.22
C TYR A 46 -0.47 4.91 6.73
N CYS A 47 0.52 5.80 6.79
CA CYS A 47 1.90 5.50 6.37
C CYS A 47 2.79 5.28 7.59
N TYR A 48 3.24 4.05 7.78
CA TYR A 48 4.09 3.68 8.92
C TYR A 48 5.44 4.39 8.94
N LEU A 49 6.03 4.70 7.78
CA LEU A 49 7.28 5.46 7.72
C LEU A 49 7.13 6.89 8.28
N ARG A 50 5.94 7.48 8.13
CA ARG A 50 5.68 8.87 8.54
C ARG A 50 4.85 8.95 9.82
N HIS A 51 4.39 7.81 10.33
CA HIS A 51 3.46 7.70 11.45
C HIS A 51 2.23 8.62 11.30
N ALA A 52 1.69 8.73 10.08
CA ALA A 52 0.61 9.65 9.76
C ALA A 52 -0.16 9.23 8.50
N GLU A 53 -1.41 9.69 8.38
CA GLU A 53 -2.22 9.55 7.17
C GLU A 53 -1.61 10.30 5.99
N ARG A 54 -1.60 9.65 4.82
CA ARG A 54 -1.08 10.19 3.57
C ARG A 54 -1.91 9.71 2.40
N THR A 55 -1.95 10.52 1.36
CA THR A 55 -2.59 10.19 0.09
C THR A 55 -1.53 9.85 -0.96
N PHE A 56 -1.69 8.71 -1.62
CA PHE A 56 -0.81 8.25 -2.69
C PHE A 56 -1.58 8.23 -4.03
N LEU A 57 -0.95 8.68 -5.11
CA LEU A 57 -1.54 8.54 -6.45
C LEU A 57 -1.37 7.09 -6.92
N LEU A 58 -2.45 6.45 -7.37
CA LEU A 58 -2.38 5.04 -7.82
C LEU A 58 -1.45 4.89 -9.02
N GLU A 59 -1.44 5.84 -9.94
CA GLU A 59 -0.54 5.89 -11.11
C GLU A 59 0.96 5.91 -10.75
N ARG A 60 1.30 6.24 -9.50
CA ARG A 60 2.68 6.28 -9.01
C ARG A 60 3.06 5.09 -8.15
N ILE A 61 2.10 4.20 -7.87
CA ILE A 61 2.37 2.90 -7.27
C ILE A 61 2.82 1.99 -8.40
N VAL A 62 4.11 1.68 -8.41
CA VAL A 62 4.73 0.82 -9.44
C VAL A 62 4.50 -0.65 -9.13
N ASP A 63 4.42 -0.98 -7.84
CA ASP A 63 4.22 -2.34 -7.36
C ASP A 63 3.58 -2.31 -5.96
N ALA A 64 2.88 -3.39 -5.60
CA ALA A 64 2.21 -3.57 -4.32
C ALA A 64 2.31 -5.02 -3.86
N ILE A 65 2.98 -5.23 -2.73
CA ILE A 65 3.26 -6.53 -2.13
C ILE A 65 2.43 -6.63 -0.84
N PRO A 66 1.44 -7.54 -0.76
CA PRO A 66 0.71 -7.80 0.48
C PRO A 66 1.67 -8.22 1.59
N ALA A 67 1.48 -7.74 2.83
CA ALA A 67 2.31 -8.15 3.96
C ALA A 67 2.25 -9.67 4.23
N ASP A 68 1.17 -10.33 3.81
CA ASP A 68 0.91 -11.76 4.04
C ASP A 68 1.57 -12.72 3.03
N THR A 69 2.51 -12.26 2.22
CA THR A 69 3.16 -13.13 1.21
C THR A 69 4.27 -14.01 1.84
N GLU A 70 3.95 -14.73 2.92
CA GLU A 70 4.79 -15.68 3.69
C GLU A 70 5.44 -15.16 5.00
N LEU A 71 4.61 -14.92 6.02
CA LEU A 71 5.02 -15.09 7.43
C LEU A 71 4.35 -16.30 8.11
N SER A 72 3.61 -17.12 7.34
CA SER A 72 2.95 -18.34 7.80
C SER A 72 3.90 -19.55 7.99
N VAL A 73 5.21 -19.41 7.72
CA VAL A 73 6.16 -20.53 7.71
C VAL A 73 7.06 -20.58 8.97
N ILE A 74 7.08 -19.58 9.85
CA ILE A 74 8.07 -19.54 10.97
C ILE A 74 7.46 -19.56 12.38
N THR A 75 6.14 -19.65 12.56
CA THR A 75 5.55 -19.70 13.92
C THR A 75 4.87 -21.01 14.31
N LYS A 76 4.99 -22.07 13.50
CA LYS A 76 4.39 -23.39 13.80
C LYS A 76 5.34 -24.51 14.21
N ASP A 77 6.58 -24.16 14.61
CA ASP A 77 7.56 -25.11 15.18
C ASP A 77 8.19 -24.62 16.49
N SER A 78 7.44 -23.89 17.31
CA SER A 78 7.82 -23.62 18.70
C SER A 78 6.59 -23.42 19.57
N LEU A 79 5.89 -24.52 19.87
CA LEU A 79 5.55 -25.01 21.21
C LEU A 79 4.64 -26.24 21.12
#